data_AF-A0A0N9MNW7-F1
#
_entry.id   AF-A0A0N9MNW7-F1
#
_cell.length_a   1.000
_cell.length_b   1.000
_cell.length_c   1.000
_cell.angle_alpha   90.00
_cell.angle_beta   90.00
_cell.angle_gamma   90.00
#
_symmetry.space_group_name_H-M   'P 1'
#
loop_
_entity.id
_entity.type
_entity.pdbx_description
1 polymer ?
#
loop_
_entity_poly.entity_id
_entity_poly.type
_entity_poly.pdbx_seq_one_letter_code
_entity_poly.pdbx_strand_id
1 'polypeptide(L)'
;MPDVSQIPELPAKLRAPEPVIVIGMLIWAAATLIVWLTDVGPDSALTICLVGLGVGVLGTTIVLVQKAAVRRGSRGAQEGLDVP
;
A
#
# COMPACT_ATOMS: atom_id res chain seq x y z
N MET A 1 -3.29 -5.31 -35.28
CA MET A 1 -2.97 -4.86 -33.90
C MET A 1 -1.46 -4.93 -33.79
N PRO A 2 -0.77 -3.83 -33.46
CA PRO A 2 0.68 -3.88 -33.26
C PRO A 2 0.99 -4.94 -32.20
N ASP A 3 2.03 -5.73 -32.47
CA ASP A 3 2.45 -6.85 -31.64
C ASP A 3 2.87 -6.32 -30.26
N VAL A 4 2.03 -6.55 -29.25
CA VAL A 4 2.24 -6.10 -27.86
C VAL A 4 3.49 -6.72 -27.21
N SER A 5 4.11 -7.69 -27.89
CA SER A 5 5.34 -8.39 -27.51
C SER A 5 6.58 -7.48 -27.38
N GLN A 6 6.56 -6.27 -27.94
CA GLN A 6 7.76 -5.42 -27.99
C GLN A 6 7.98 -4.53 -26.76
N ILE A 7 7.01 -4.40 -25.85
CA ILE A 7 7.19 -3.56 -24.65
C ILE A 7 7.77 -4.43 -23.53
N PRO A 8 9.02 -4.19 -23.09
CA PRO A 8 9.60 -4.93 -21.98
C PRO A 8 8.78 -4.71 -20.72
N GLU A 9 8.43 -5.79 -20.04
CA GLU A 9 7.69 -5.69 -18.79
C GLU A 9 8.53 -4.99 -17.72
N LEU A 10 7.89 -4.12 -16.93
CA LEU A 10 8.57 -3.53 -15.77
C LEU A 10 8.98 -4.63 -14.78
N PRO A 11 10.14 -4.48 -14.10
CA PRO A 11 10.55 -5.37 -13.03
C PRO A 11 9.42 -5.59 -12.01
N ALA A 12 9.22 -6.83 -11.56
CA ALA A 12 8.14 -7.19 -10.63
C ALA A 12 8.10 -6.30 -9.38
N LYS A 13 9.26 -5.86 -8.88
CA LYS A 13 9.37 -4.96 -7.72
C LYS A 13 8.77 -3.56 -7.93
N LEU A 14 8.71 -3.08 -9.18
CA LEU A 14 8.10 -1.79 -9.53
C LEU A 14 6.60 -1.91 -9.80
N ARG A 15 6.09 -3.13 -10.02
CA ARG A 15 4.67 -3.43 -10.19
C ARG A 15 3.99 -3.82 -8.88
N ALA A 16 4.75 -4.43 -7.97
CA ALA A 16 4.31 -4.88 -6.66
C ALA A 16 3.93 -3.67 -5.76
N PRO A 17 2.72 -3.64 -5.18
CA PRO A 17 2.31 -2.56 -4.26
C PRO A 17 3.00 -2.65 -2.88
N GLU A 18 3.51 -3.82 -2.50
CA GLU A 18 4.02 -4.12 -1.15
C GLU A 18 5.16 -3.19 -0.70
N PRO A 19 6.20 -2.88 -1.52
CA PRO A 19 7.29 -2.02 -1.07
C PRO A 19 6.80 -0.62 -0.68
N VAL A 20 5.88 -0.05 -1.45
CA VAL A 20 5.32 1.29 -1.19
C VAL A 20 4.49 1.27 0.09
N ILE A 21 3.66 0.24 0.28
CA ILE A 21 2.84 0.07 1.49
C ILE A 21 3.74 -0.03 2.73
N VAL A 22 4.76 -0.89 2.69
CA VAL A 22 5.68 -1.10 3.83
C VAL A 22 6.39 0.19 4.18
N ILE A 23 6.98 0.89 3.21
CA ILE A 23 7.69 2.15 3.45
C ILE A 23 6.74 3.21 4.01
N GLY A 24 5.56 3.37 3.41
CA GLY A 24 4.56 4.34 3.89
C GLY A 24 4.07 4.05 5.32
N MET A 25 3.81 2.77 5.63
CA MET A 25 3.41 2.34 6.99
C MET A 25 4.50 2.59 8.02
N LEU A 26 5.76 2.31 7.67
CA LEU A 26 6.90 2.59 8.56
C LEU A 26 7.07 4.09 8.82
N ILE A 27 6.90 4.93 7.79
CA ILE A 27 6.97 6.38 7.93
C ILE A 27 5.87 6.89 8.85
N TRP A 28 4.61 6.48 8.66
CA TRP A 28 3.51 6.91 9.53
C TRP A 28 3.65 6.39 10.95
N ALA A 29 4.12 5.15 11.13
CA ALA A 29 4.38 4.59 12.46
C ALA A 29 5.50 5.38 13.18
N ALA A 30 6.59 5.68 12.48
CA ALA A 30 7.67 6.49 13.02
C ALA A 30 7.21 7.91 13.37
N ALA A 31 6.46 8.57 12.48
CA ALA A 31 5.89 9.89 12.74
C ALA A 31 4.97 9.89 13.97
N THR A 32 4.11 8.87 14.09
CA THR A 32 3.24 8.69 15.26
C THR A 32 4.06 8.59 16.55
N LEU A 33 5.11 7.77 16.54
CA LEU A 33 5.99 7.60 17.71
C LEU A 33 6.74 8.89 18.06
N ILE A 34 7.28 9.60 17.07
CA ILE A 34 7.99 10.86 17.28
C ILE A 34 7.06 11.89 17.92
N VAL A 35 5.89 12.14 17.31
CA VAL A 35 4.92 13.12 17.83
C VAL A 35 4.45 12.75 19.23
N TRP A 36 4.15 11.47 19.47
CA TRP A 36 3.68 11.00 20.78
C TRP A 36 4.74 11.12 21.88
N LEU A 37 6.02 10.86 21.57
CA LEU A 37 7.09 10.86 22.57
C LEU A 37 7.70 12.25 22.83
N THR A 38 7.70 13.13 21.83
CA THR A 38 8.38 14.44 21.94
C THR A 38 7.42 15.62 22.01
N ASP A 39 6.11 15.37 21.89
CA ASP A 39 5.07 16.40 21.85
C ASP A 39 5.34 17.48 20.78
N VAL A 40 5.91 17.04 19.63
CA VAL A 40 6.32 17.96 18.57
C VAL A 40 5.18 18.23 17.59
N GLY A 41 4.96 19.51 17.29
CA GLY A 41 3.99 19.96 16.31
C GLY A 41 2.72 20.57 16.92
N PRO A 42 1.72 20.90 16.10
CA PRO A 42 0.43 21.41 16.59
C PRO A 42 -0.37 20.33 17.33
N ASP A 43 -1.37 20.73 18.12
CA ASP A 43 -2.28 19.83 18.86
C ASP A 43 -2.92 18.73 18.00
N SER A 44 -3.07 18.97 16.68
CA SER A 44 -3.62 18.02 15.73
C SER A 44 -2.62 17.01 15.15
N ALA A 45 -1.32 17.16 15.42
CA ALA A 45 -0.25 16.39 14.79
C ALA A 45 -0.40 14.88 15.04
N LEU A 46 -0.69 14.48 16.28
CA LEU A 46 -0.85 13.07 16.63
C LEU A 46 -2.06 12.47 15.91
N THR A 47 -3.19 13.19 15.89
CA THR A 47 -4.40 12.79 15.18
C THR A 47 -4.14 12.60 13.69
N ILE A 48 -3.40 13.52 13.06
CA ILE A 48 -3.01 13.41 11.64
C ILE A 48 -2.16 12.15 11.42
N CYS A 49 -1.19 11.87 12.30
CA CYS A 49 -0.36 10.67 12.22
C CYS A 49 -1.16 9.38 12.31
N LEU A 50 -2.09 9.31 13.27
CA LEU A 50 -2.97 8.16 13.47
C LEU A 50 -3.93 7.97 12.29
N VAL A 51 -4.47 9.05 11.72
CA VAL A 51 -5.32 8.98 10.52
C VAL A 51 -4.52 8.46 9.33
N GLY A 52 -3.30 8.96 9.12
CA GLY A 52 -2.41 8.47 8.07
C GLY A 52 -2.12 6.97 8.21
N LEU A 53 -1.81 6.50 9.42
CA LEU A 53 -1.62 5.08 9.71
C LEU A 53 -2.91 4.27 9.46
N GLY A 54 -4.07 4.78 9.90
CA GLY A 54 -5.37 4.14 9.70
C GLY A 54 -5.74 3.99 8.21
N VAL A 55 -5.49 5.02 7.41
CA VAL A 55 -5.65 4.98 5.94
C VAL A 55 -4.70 3.94 5.33
N GLY A 56 -3.46 3.86 5.80
CA GLY A 56 -2.50 2.83 5.39
C GLY A 56 -2.97 1.41 5.69
N VAL A 57 -3.54 1.16 6.88
CA VAL A 57 -4.16 -0.13 7.25
C VAL A 57 -5.34 -0.46 6.34
N LEU A 58 -6.20 0.51 6.05
CA LEU A 58 -7.35 0.32 5.16
C LEU A 58 -6.89 -0.04 3.73
N GLY A 59 -5.95 0.73 3.17
CA GLY A 59 -5.39 0.46 1.85
C GLY A 59 -4.72 -0.91 1.76
N THR A 60 -3.94 -1.28 2.79
CA THR A 60 -3.32 -2.61 2.89
C THR A 60 -4.37 -3.72 2.91
N THR A 61 -5.44 -3.54 3.67
CA THR A 61 -6.55 -4.50 3.76
C THR A 61 -7.20 -4.71 2.40
N ILE A 62 -7.45 -3.64 1.65
CA ILE A 62 -8.01 -3.71 0.29
C ILE A 62 -7.09 -4.55 -0.61
N VAL A 63 -5.78 -4.29 -0.63
CA VAL A 63 -4.82 -5.05 -1.44
C VAL A 63 -4.82 -6.53 -1.05
N LEU A 64 -4.81 -6.86 0.24
CA LEU A 64 -4.84 -8.25 0.70
C LEU A 64 -6.13 -8.98 0.29
N VAL A 65 -7.28 -8.30 0.40
CA VAL A 65 -8.57 -8.82 -0.05
C VAL A 65 -8.57 -9.04 -1.56
N GLN A 66 -8.01 -8.12 -2.34
CA GLN A 66 -7.87 -8.26 -3.80
C GLN A 66 -6.96 -9.43 -4.17
N LYS A 67 -5.77 -9.56 -3.56
CA LYS A 67 -4.89 -10.71 -3.78
C LYS A 67 -5.59 -12.03 -3.45
N ALA A 68 -6.37 -12.07 -2.38
CA ALA A 68 -7.16 -13.25 -2.04
C ALA A 68 -8.30 -13.51 -3.04
N ALA A 69 -8.94 -12.47 -3.57
CA ALA A 69 -9.96 -12.59 -4.60
C ALA A 69 -9.39 -13.11 -5.93
N VAL A 70 -8.21 -12.66 -6.33
CA VAL A 70 -7.49 -13.16 -7.51
C VAL A 70 -7.16 -14.65 -7.34
N ARG A 71 -6.61 -15.06 -6.18
CA ARG A 71 -6.35 -16.49 -5.90
C ARG A 71 -7.58 -17.38 -5.95
N ARG A 72 -8.76 -16.84 -5.64
CA ARG A 72 -10.04 -17.55 -5.73
C ARG A 72 -10.69 -17.51 -7.12
N GLY A 73 -10.12 -16.77 -8.07
CA GLY A 73 -10.72 -16.59 -9.40
C GLY A 73 -12.02 -15.78 -9.38
N SER A 74 -12.17 -14.83 -8.45
CA SER A 74 -13.38 -14.01 -8.34
C SER A 74 -13.57 -13.11 -9.57
N ARG A 75 -14.80 -13.03 -10.11
CA ARG A 75 -15.14 -12.17 -11.25
C ARG A 75 -14.90 -10.67 -10.99
N GLY A 76 -14.91 -10.26 -9.73
CA GLY A 76 -14.66 -8.87 -9.32
C GLY A 76 -13.23 -8.60 -8.85
N ALA A 77 -12.29 -9.53 -9.08
CA ALA A 77 -10.90 -9.34 -8.71
C ALA A 77 -10.19 -8.39 -9.69
N GLN A 78 -9.20 -7.64 -9.18
CA GLN A 78 -8.38 -6.78 -10.01
C GLN A 78 -7.54 -7.59 -11.02
N GLU A 79 -7.58 -7.20 -12.29
CA GLU A 79 -6.75 -7.77 -13.35
C GLU A 79 -5.30 -7.24 -13.27
N GLY A 80 -4.34 -8.07 -13.70
CA GLY A 80 -2.92 -7.70 -13.74
C GLY A 80 -2.23 -7.61 -12.36
N LEU A 81 -2.89 -8.08 -11.29
CA LEU A 81 -2.29 -8.18 -9.97
C LEU A 81 -1.50 -9.49 -9.85
N ASP A 82 -0.17 -9.38 -9.76
CA ASP A 82 0.70 -10.53 -9.59
C ASP A 82 0.48 -11.18 -8.23
N VAL A 83 0.16 -12.49 -8.24
CA VAL A 83 0.02 -13.29 -7.03
C VAL A 83 0.96 -14.48 -7.12
N PRO A 84 1.75 -14.78 -6.05
CA PRO A 84 2.54 -16.00 -5.98
C PRO A 84 1.68 -17.26 -6.02
#